data_AF-A0A8D0G9G6-F1
#
_entry.id   AF-A0A8D0G9G6-F1
#
_cell.length_a   1.000
_cell.length_b   1.000
_cell.length_c   1.000
_cell.angle_alpha   90.00
_cell.angle_beta   90.00
_cell.angle_gamma   90.00
#
_symmetry.space_group_name_H-M   'P 1'
#
loop_
_entity.id
_entity.type
_entity.pdbx_description
1 polymer ?
#
loop_
_entity_poly.entity_id
_entity_poly.type
_entity_poly.pdbx_seq_one_letter_code
_entity_poly.pdbx_strand_id
1 'polypeptide(L)'
;MEGPWRVRREQDGADEEEGRALEETWRPWPKTRRRIRGCLECVKHQLFRVGDDWYFLFALGVIMSLISFAMDFTVSRVTNAHNWLYHELGDYLVLKYLSWTMYPIALSAFSTGFAQSITPHSGGSGIPELKTILTGVILEEYLTIKNFGAKVVGLTCTLACGSTIFLGKVGPFVHLSSMIAAYLGRIRTSVAGEYEVSKPVYSALAALLLSSITFPPSLGQFMASRLSMKELLSSLLDNQTWSVLSQNASLTSPPNVDPQNLWLEWWHPSITVFGCLAFFLVMKFWMLILATTMPMPAGYFMPVFVYGAAIGRLVGETVAFLFPEGIQSEGVTNSITPGGYALAGAAAFSGAVTHTLSTALLAFEITGQIAHILPVILAVLIANAIAQKCQPSFYDGTIIVKKLPYLPRIRNGHYILHQLQSLNLV
;
A
#
# COMPACT_ATOMS: atom_id res chain seq x y z
N MET A 1 -63.94 -23.54 72.46
CA MET A 1 -63.10 -22.35 72.73
C MET A 1 -62.07 -22.25 71.63
N GLU A 2 -62.36 -21.51 70.57
CA GLU A 2 -61.32 -21.12 69.62
C GLU A 2 -60.58 -19.91 70.21
N GLY A 3 -59.27 -20.01 70.33
CA GLY A 3 -58.47 -19.06 71.11
C GLY A 3 -58.18 -17.74 70.37
N PRO A 4 -57.77 -16.69 71.11
CA PRO A 4 -57.43 -15.36 70.54
C PRO A 4 -56.27 -15.38 69.53
N TRP A 5 -55.58 -16.51 69.39
CA TRP A 5 -54.50 -16.75 68.42
C TRP A 5 -54.97 -16.94 66.97
N ARG A 6 -56.23 -17.31 66.73
CA ARG A 6 -56.73 -17.44 65.33
C ARG A 6 -57.08 -16.07 64.75
N VAL A 7 -57.83 -15.26 65.50
CA VAL A 7 -58.21 -13.89 65.12
C VAL A 7 -56.98 -13.02 64.83
N ARG A 8 -55.94 -13.09 65.67
CA ARG A 8 -54.69 -12.35 65.43
C ARG A 8 -54.00 -12.75 64.12
N ARG A 9 -53.98 -14.04 63.77
CA ARG A 9 -53.33 -14.52 62.54
C ARG A 9 -54.12 -14.17 61.27
N GLU A 10 -55.43 -14.00 61.39
CA GLU A 10 -56.28 -13.48 60.31
C GLU A 10 -56.11 -11.97 60.13
N GLN A 11 -55.90 -11.21 61.22
CA GLN A 11 -55.57 -9.77 61.15
C GLN A 11 -54.16 -9.52 60.63
N ASP A 12 -53.14 -10.21 61.13
CA ASP A 12 -51.75 -10.09 60.65
C ASP A 12 -51.66 -10.44 59.14
N GLY A 13 -52.47 -11.39 58.66
CA GLY A 13 -52.58 -11.74 57.24
C GLY A 13 -53.31 -10.70 56.39
N ALA A 14 -54.39 -10.11 56.91
CA ALA A 14 -55.13 -9.05 56.23
C ALA A 14 -54.29 -7.76 56.09
N ASP A 15 -53.56 -7.38 57.15
CA ASP A 15 -52.67 -6.20 57.14
C ASP A 15 -51.49 -6.39 56.16
N GLU A 16 -50.96 -7.62 55.99
CA GLU A 16 -49.96 -7.93 54.95
C GLU A 16 -50.55 -7.90 53.53
N GLU A 17 -51.77 -8.38 53.31
CA GLU A 17 -52.43 -8.31 51.99
C GLU A 17 -52.82 -6.87 51.62
N GLU A 18 -53.33 -6.08 52.55
CA GLU A 18 -53.67 -4.67 52.34
C GLU A 18 -52.41 -3.82 52.12
N GLY A 19 -51.32 -4.10 52.85
CA GLY A 19 -50.00 -3.51 52.61
C GLY A 19 -49.45 -3.80 51.21
N ARG A 20 -49.55 -5.04 50.73
CA ARG A 20 -49.14 -5.41 49.35
C ARG A 20 -50.05 -4.82 48.29
N ALA A 21 -51.36 -4.75 48.52
CA ALA A 21 -52.32 -4.12 47.61
C ALA A 21 -52.07 -2.61 47.47
N LEU A 22 -51.67 -1.94 48.56
CA LEU A 22 -51.21 -0.55 48.55
C LEU A 22 -49.87 -0.39 47.79
N GLU A 23 -48.91 -1.30 47.96
CA GLU A 23 -47.65 -1.26 47.20
C GLU A 23 -47.81 -1.52 45.69
N GLU A 24 -48.80 -2.33 45.27
CA GLU A 24 -49.12 -2.53 43.85
C GLU A 24 -49.86 -1.33 43.24
N THR A 25 -50.73 -0.65 44.00
CA THR A 25 -51.44 0.55 43.52
C THR A 25 -50.53 1.79 43.44
N TRP A 26 -49.48 1.89 44.27
CA TRP A 26 -48.58 3.06 44.32
C TRP A 26 -47.43 3.07 43.29
N ARG A 27 -47.53 2.34 42.16
CA ARG A 27 -46.56 2.43 41.06
C ARG A 27 -47.17 3.11 39.83
N PRO A 28 -46.89 4.41 39.59
CA PRO A 28 -47.48 5.14 38.48
C PRO A 28 -47.12 4.51 37.11
N TRP A 29 -48.15 4.21 36.31
CA TRP A 29 -48.08 3.91 34.87
C TRP A 29 -47.17 2.72 34.45
N PRO A 30 -47.45 1.48 34.91
CA PRO A 30 -46.65 0.31 34.55
C PRO A 30 -46.63 0.03 33.03
N LYS A 31 -47.73 0.27 32.32
CA LYS A 31 -47.82 0.09 30.85
C LYS A 31 -46.87 1.04 30.10
N THR A 32 -46.81 2.31 30.49
CA THR A 32 -45.91 3.31 29.89
C THR A 32 -44.46 2.99 30.20
N ARG A 33 -44.14 2.57 31.43
CA ARG A 33 -42.78 2.14 31.80
C ARG A 33 -42.33 0.91 31.00
N ARG A 34 -43.21 -0.06 30.73
CA ARG A 34 -42.93 -1.21 29.85
C ARG A 34 -42.70 -0.79 28.40
N ARG A 35 -43.51 0.14 27.86
CA ARG A 35 -43.32 0.72 26.52
C ARG A 35 -42.01 1.50 26.40
N ILE A 36 -41.69 2.34 27.38
CA ILE A 36 -40.43 3.10 27.41
C ILE A 36 -39.24 2.15 27.56
N ARG A 37 -39.31 1.13 28.42
CA ARG A 37 -38.23 0.15 28.56
C ARG A 37 -38.04 -0.67 27.28
N GLY A 38 -39.10 -1.16 26.65
CA GLY A 38 -39.01 -1.87 25.37
C GLY A 38 -38.54 -0.98 24.22
N CYS A 39 -38.92 0.30 24.21
CA CYS A 39 -38.39 1.28 23.25
C CYS A 39 -36.91 1.58 23.52
N LEU A 40 -36.51 1.74 24.78
CA LEU A 40 -35.11 1.94 25.18
C LEU A 40 -34.24 0.70 24.91
N GLU A 41 -34.78 -0.50 25.07
CA GLU A 41 -34.12 -1.76 24.70
C GLU A 41 -34.02 -1.91 23.18
N CYS A 42 -35.04 -1.50 22.41
CA CYS A 42 -35.00 -1.47 20.95
C CYS A 42 -34.01 -0.41 20.42
N VAL A 43 -34.02 0.80 20.98
CA VAL A 43 -33.05 1.87 20.68
C VAL A 43 -31.64 1.45 21.10
N LYS A 44 -31.47 0.82 22.27
CA LYS A 44 -30.19 0.23 22.69
C LYS A 44 -29.74 -0.85 21.71
N HIS A 45 -30.62 -1.77 21.31
CA HIS A 45 -30.28 -2.83 20.36
C HIS A 45 -29.91 -2.29 18.97
N GLN A 46 -30.63 -1.28 18.47
CA GLN A 46 -30.28 -0.57 17.22
C GLN A 46 -28.96 0.21 17.36
N LEU A 47 -28.76 0.92 18.47
CA LEU A 47 -27.56 1.73 18.73
C LEU A 47 -26.31 0.87 18.91
N PHE A 48 -26.41 -0.26 19.62
CA PHE A 48 -25.33 -1.24 19.70
C PHE A 48 -25.09 -1.89 18.34
N ARG A 49 -26.14 -2.37 17.65
CA ARG A 49 -25.98 -3.03 16.34
C ARG A 49 -25.34 -2.12 15.27
N VAL A 50 -25.70 -0.83 15.22
CA VAL A 50 -25.07 0.13 14.32
C VAL A 50 -23.71 0.57 14.85
N GLY A 51 -23.61 0.85 16.16
CA GLY A 51 -22.39 1.31 16.81
C GLY A 51 -21.25 0.31 16.73
N ASP A 52 -21.51 -0.98 16.91
CA ASP A 52 -20.53 -2.06 16.90
C ASP A 52 -19.76 -2.12 15.56
N ASP A 53 -20.43 -1.89 14.43
CA ASP A 53 -19.80 -1.82 13.11
C ASP A 53 -18.95 -0.53 12.95
N TRP A 54 -19.37 0.61 13.50
CA TRP A 54 -18.55 1.84 13.52
C TRP A 54 -17.34 1.71 14.45
N TYR A 55 -17.49 1.09 15.63
CA TYR A 55 -16.38 0.80 16.54
C TYR A 55 -15.39 -0.19 15.93
N PHE A 56 -15.87 -1.20 15.20
CA PHE A 56 -15.04 -2.13 14.42
C PHE A 56 -14.21 -1.40 13.37
N LEU A 57 -14.82 -0.53 12.55
CA LEU A 57 -14.13 0.23 11.51
C LEU A 57 -13.13 1.24 12.11
N PHE A 58 -13.49 1.90 13.21
CA PHE A 58 -12.60 2.80 13.95
C PHE A 58 -11.38 2.05 14.51
N ALA A 59 -11.60 0.91 15.17
CA ALA A 59 -10.53 0.09 15.73
C ALA A 59 -9.58 -0.42 14.62
N LEU A 60 -10.13 -0.90 13.50
CA LEU A 60 -9.35 -1.27 12.32
C LEU A 60 -8.49 -0.10 11.82
N GLY A 61 -9.07 1.09 11.68
CA GLY A 61 -8.35 2.31 11.26
C GLY A 61 -7.21 2.71 12.19
N VAL A 62 -7.45 2.71 13.51
CA VAL A 62 -6.43 3.02 14.53
C VAL A 62 -5.31 1.98 14.53
N ILE A 63 -5.63 0.69 14.47
CA ILE A 63 -4.61 -0.37 14.43
C ILE A 63 -3.75 -0.22 13.17
N MET A 64 -4.36 -0.02 12.00
CA MET A 64 -3.62 0.17 10.75
C MET A 64 -2.74 1.43 10.76
N SER A 65 -3.21 2.56 11.31
CA SER A 65 -2.42 3.78 11.38
C SER A 65 -1.18 3.63 12.28
N LEU A 66 -1.34 2.98 13.44
CA LEU A 66 -0.23 2.66 14.35
C LEU A 66 0.81 1.74 13.68
N ILE A 67 0.37 0.72 12.93
CA ILE A 67 1.27 -0.17 12.19
C ILE A 67 2.02 0.59 11.10
N SER A 68 1.36 1.47 10.32
CA SER A 68 2.07 2.28 9.31
C SER A 68 3.10 3.20 9.97
N PHE A 69 2.72 3.89 11.05
CA PHE A 69 3.62 4.81 11.73
C PHE A 69 4.85 4.09 12.30
N ALA A 70 4.66 2.96 12.99
CA ALA A 70 5.76 2.15 13.52
C ALA A 70 6.66 1.62 12.39
N MET A 71 6.08 1.12 11.31
CA MET A 71 6.82 0.63 10.14
C MET A 71 7.64 1.73 9.46
N ASP A 72 7.02 2.87 9.17
CA ASP A 72 7.68 4.01 8.52
C ASP A 72 8.78 4.62 9.42
N PHE A 73 8.55 4.68 10.74
CA PHE A 73 9.56 5.10 11.71
C PHE A 73 10.75 4.15 11.75
N THR A 74 10.52 2.83 11.80
CA THR A 74 11.59 1.82 11.78
C THR A 74 12.37 1.88 10.47
N VAL A 75 11.69 1.94 9.32
CA VAL A 75 12.33 2.07 7.99
C VAL A 75 13.18 3.33 7.91
N SER A 76 12.67 4.48 8.40
CA SER A 76 13.42 5.74 8.46
C SER A 76 14.67 5.62 9.33
N ARG A 77 14.56 5.05 10.54
CA ARG A 77 15.70 4.87 11.45
C ARG A 77 16.78 3.95 10.86
N VAL A 78 16.39 2.83 10.26
CA VAL A 78 17.34 1.88 9.66
C VAL A 78 17.99 2.46 8.40
N THR A 79 17.24 3.15 7.54
CA THR A 79 17.78 3.82 6.34
C THR A 79 18.75 4.94 6.71
N ASN A 80 18.42 5.75 7.72
CA ASN A 80 19.32 6.81 8.21
C ASN A 80 20.59 6.24 8.84
N ALA A 81 20.51 5.12 9.56
CA ALA A 81 21.68 4.42 10.09
C ALA A 81 22.56 3.82 8.98
N HIS A 82 21.96 3.28 7.90
CA HIS A 82 22.69 2.81 6.73
C HIS A 82 23.41 3.96 6.01
N ASN A 83 22.72 5.09 5.81
CA ASN A 83 23.32 6.29 5.20
C ASN A 83 24.48 6.82 6.06
N TRP A 84 24.28 6.97 7.38
CA TRP A 84 25.34 7.36 8.31
C TRP A 84 26.56 6.43 8.20
N LEU A 85 26.35 5.12 8.24
CA LEU A 85 27.42 4.15 8.04
C LEU A 85 28.13 4.34 6.68
N TYR A 86 27.39 4.54 5.58
CA TYR A 86 27.98 4.78 4.26
C TYR A 86 28.89 6.03 4.23
N HIS A 87 28.58 7.05 5.03
CA HIS A 87 29.39 8.26 5.16
C HIS A 87 30.64 8.07 6.04
N GLU A 88 30.52 7.44 7.21
CA GLU A 88 31.65 7.20 8.13
C GLU A 88 32.75 6.30 7.55
N LEU A 89 32.43 5.48 6.54
CA LEU A 89 33.39 4.59 5.87
C LEU A 89 34.43 5.33 5.00
N GLY A 90 34.40 6.66 4.93
CA GLY A 90 35.43 7.48 4.28
C GLY A 90 35.62 7.14 2.79
N ASP A 91 36.81 7.35 2.25
CA ASP A 91 37.07 7.15 0.80
C ASP A 91 37.44 5.71 0.42
N TYR A 92 37.26 4.75 1.32
CA TYR A 92 37.51 3.33 1.07
C TYR A 92 36.43 2.71 0.17
N LEU A 93 36.61 2.84 -1.14
CA LEU A 93 35.65 2.42 -2.19
C LEU A 93 35.13 0.98 -2.01
N VAL A 94 36.01 0.02 -1.68
CA VAL A 94 35.64 -1.38 -1.45
C VAL A 94 34.70 -1.51 -0.25
N LEU A 95 34.94 -0.73 0.81
CA LEU A 95 34.16 -0.79 2.04
C LEU A 95 32.78 -0.12 1.86
N LYS A 96 32.72 0.96 1.08
CA LYS A 96 31.46 1.57 0.59
C LYS A 96 30.67 0.64 -0.34
N TYR A 97 31.34 -0.12 -1.21
CA TYR A 97 30.68 -1.13 -2.05
C TYR A 97 30.09 -2.27 -1.21
N LEU A 98 30.86 -2.80 -0.26
CA LEU A 98 30.41 -3.85 0.64
C LEU A 98 29.25 -3.39 1.54
N SER A 99 29.29 -2.18 2.09
CA SER A 99 28.19 -1.67 2.92
C SER A 99 26.90 -1.50 2.10
N TRP A 100 26.99 -0.91 0.91
CA TRP A 100 25.83 -0.71 0.01
C TRP A 100 25.22 -2.01 -0.51
N THR A 101 26.03 -3.05 -0.75
CA THR A 101 25.55 -4.33 -1.29
C THR A 101 25.10 -5.31 -0.21
N MET A 102 25.84 -5.44 0.89
CA MET A 102 25.52 -6.41 1.95
C MET A 102 24.25 -6.03 2.73
N TYR A 103 23.97 -4.73 2.89
CA TYR A 103 22.78 -4.26 3.62
C TYR A 103 21.45 -4.71 2.98
N PRO A 104 21.16 -4.46 1.68
CA PRO A 104 19.94 -4.93 1.04
C PRO A 104 19.90 -6.46 0.90
N ILE A 105 21.05 -7.12 0.71
CA ILE A 105 21.12 -8.59 0.62
C ILE A 105 20.72 -9.23 1.96
N ALA A 106 21.29 -8.77 3.07
CA ALA A 106 20.97 -9.28 4.40
C ALA A 106 19.48 -9.06 4.75
N LEU A 107 18.95 -7.86 4.51
CA LEU A 107 17.55 -7.54 4.78
C LEU A 107 16.56 -8.28 3.89
N SER A 108 16.86 -8.47 2.59
CA SER A 108 15.99 -9.21 1.68
C SER A 108 16.03 -10.72 1.90
N ALA A 109 17.19 -11.27 2.27
CA ALA A 109 17.34 -12.66 2.70
C ALA A 109 16.57 -12.90 4.01
N PHE A 110 16.70 -12.02 5.00
CA PHE A 110 15.93 -12.08 6.25
C PHE A 110 14.43 -11.93 6.01
N SER A 111 13.99 -10.95 5.20
CA SER A 111 12.59 -10.76 4.81
C SER A 111 12.00 -12.03 4.20
N THR A 112 12.70 -12.64 3.24
CA THR A 112 12.24 -13.88 2.59
C THR A 112 12.24 -15.06 3.57
N GLY A 113 13.34 -15.25 4.31
CA GLY A 113 13.50 -16.37 5.24
C GLY A 113 12.47 -16.35 6.36
N PHE A 114 12.20 -15.18 6.95
CA PHE A 114 11.20 -15.00 8.00
C PHE A 114 9.76 -15.14 7.48
N ALA A 115 9.47 -14.58 6.30
CA ALA A 115 8.16 -14.73 5.67
C ALA A 115 7.85 -16.21 5.39
N GLN A 116 8.81 -16.94 4.82
CA GLN A 116 8.67 -18.34 4.42
C GLN A 116 8.75 -19.33 5.60
N SER A 117 9.48 -19.01 6.66
CA SER A 117 9.46 -19.83 7.88
C SER A 117 8.11 -19.80 8.58
N ILE A 118 7.29 -18.77 8.33
CA ILE A 118 5.97 -18.63 8.95
C ILE A 118 4.82 -19.05 8.01
N THR A 119 4.87 -18.72 6.71
CA THR A 119 3.98 -19.37 5.73
C THR A 119 4.47 -19.12 4.30
N PRO A 120 4.52 -20.14 3.43
CA PRO A 120 4.91 -19.97 2.02
C PRO A 120 3.97 -18.98 1.29
N HIS A 121 2.73 -18.83 1.77
CA HIS A 121 1.72 -17.92 1.24
C HIS A 121 1.87 -16.46 1.70
N SER A 122 2.89 -16.13 2.50
CA SER A 122 3.15 -14.75 2.94
C SER A 122 3.72 -13.85 1.83
N GLY A 123 4.40 -14.43 0.84
CA GLY A 123 5.12 -13.70 -0.21
C GLY A 123 4.22 -12.88 -1.17
N GLY A 124 4.77 -11.78 -1.67
CA GLY A 124 4.14 -10.92 -2.68
C GLY A 124 3.02 -10.02 -2.17
N SER A 125 2.30 -9.42 -3.11
CA SER A 125 1.37 -8.32 -2.87
C SER A 125 0.12 -8.68 -2.04
N GLY A 126 -0.52 -9.84 -2.24
CA GLY A 126 -1.80 -10.16 -1.60
C GLY A 126 -3.06 -9.53 -2.24
N ILE A 127 -2.93 -8.56 -3.15
CA ILE A 127 -4.07 -8.03 -3.93
C ILE A 127 -4.69 -9.09 -4.87
N PRO A 128 -3.91 -9.89 -5.64
CA PRO A 128 -4.44 -11.00 -6.45
C PRO A 128 -5.27 -11.99 -5.64
N GLU A 129 -4.81 -12.32 -4.44
CA GLU A 129 -5.45 -13.27 -3.54
C GLU A 129 -6.71 -12.67 -2.90
N LEU A 130 -6.66 -11.41 -2.44
CA LEU A 130 -7.85 -10.71 -1.94
C LEU A 130 -8.93 -10.58 -3.04
N LYS A 131 -8.53 -10.31 -4.30
CA LYS A 131 -9.45 -10.28 -5.44
C LYS A 131 -10.12 -11.65 -5.68
N THR A 132 -9.41 -12.74 -5.40
CA THR A 132 -9.91 -14.12 -5.49
C THR A 132 -10.90 -14.45 -4.35
N ILE A 133 -10.57 -14.03 -3.12
CA ILE A 133 -11.48 -14.15 -1.95
C ILE A 133 -12.78 -13.39 -2.18
N LEU A 134 -12.70 -12.16 -2.71
CA LEU A 134 -13.88 -11.34 -3.02
C LEU A 134 -14.76 -11.92 -4.15
N THR A 135 -14.24 -12.83 -4.98
CA THR A 135 -15.06 -13.60 -5.94
C THR A 135 -15.73 -14.84 -5.34
N GLY A 136 -15.58 -15.08 -4.04
CA GLY A 136 -16.25 -16.16 -3.29
C GLY A 136 -15.38 -17.38 -2.99
N VAL A 137 -14.11 -17.43 -3.44
CA VAL A 137 -13.22 -18.56 -3.17
C VAL A 137 -12.38 -18.30 -1.92
N ILE A 138 -12.75 -18.94 -0.81
CA ILE A 138 -12.14 -18.74 0.49
C ILE A 138 -10.73 -19.35 0.52
N LEU A 139 -9.72 -18.51 0.78
CA LEU A 139 -8.33 -18.88 0.97
C LEU A 139 -7.98 -18.73 2.46
N GLU A 140 -8.31 -19.74 3.28
CA GLU A 140 -8.29 -19.60 4.75
C GLU A 140 -6.91 -19.29 5.32
N GLU A 141 -5.86 -19.90 4.77
CA GLU A 141 -4.45 -19.69 5.17
C GLU A 141 -3.98 -18.24 4.99
N TYR A 142 -4.50 -17.56 3.96
CA TYR A 142 -4.13 -16.18 3.62
C TYR A 142 -4.65 -15.17 4.67
N LEU A 143 -5.74 -15.48 5.36
CA LEU A 143 -6.34 -14.64 6.41
C LEU A 143 -5.87 -15.01 7.83
N THR A 144 -4.83 -15.82 7.98
CA THR A 144 -4.33 -16.25 9.30
C THR A 144 -3.51 -15.15 10.01
N ILE A 145 -3.70 -15.04 11.33
CA ILE A 145 -2.93 -14.11 12.17
C ILE A 145 -1.43 -14.48 12.26
N LYS A 146 -1.06 -15.73 11.95
CA LYS A 146 0.34 -16.14 11.82
C LYS A 146 0.99 -15.46 10.61
N ASN A 147 0.31 -15.42 9.46
CA ASN A 147 0.76 -14.71 8.26
C ASN A 147 0.93 -13.20 8.51
N PHE A 148 0.05 -12.60 9.32
CA PHE A 148 0.13 -11.17 9.67
C PHE A 148 1.49 -10.76 10.24
N GLY A 149 1.98 -11.43 11.29
CA GLY A 149 3.27 -11.11 11.91
C GLY A 149 4.45 -11.27 10.94
N ALA A 150 4.45 -12.35 10.16
CA ALA A 150 5.43 -12.61 9.10
C ALA A 150 5.49 -11.47 8.08
N LYS A 151 4.32 -11.05 7.61
CA LYS A 151 4.17 -10.08 6.52
C LYS A 151 4.49 -8.66 6.98
N VAL A 152 4.22 -8.29 8.24
CA VAL A 152 4.65 -6.99 8.82
C VAL A 152 6.18 -6.90 8.87
N VAL A 153 6.85 -7.89 9.45
CA VAL A 153 8.32 -7.87 9.60
C VAL A 153 9.01 -7.92 8.24
N GLY A 154 8.62 -8.87 7.38
CA GLY A 154 9.21 -8.99 6.05
C GLY A 154 9.00 -7.73 5.21
N LEU A 155 7.81 -7.10 5.26
CA LEU A 155 7.56 -5.84 4.56
C LEU A 155 8.44 -4.71 5.11
N THR A 156 8.61 -4.62 6.43
CA THR A 156 9.47 -3.61 7.06
C THR A 156 10.92 -3.74 6.56
N CYS A 157 11.45 -4.96 6.49
CA CYS A 157 12.78 -5.22 5.95
C CYS A 157 12.88 -4.94 4.44
N THR A 158 11.85 -5.26 3.65
CA THR A 158 11.78 -4.95 2.21
C THR A 158 11.76 -3.44 1.96
N LEU A 159 11.04 -2.66 2.77
CA LEU A 159 11.03 -1.20 2.68
C LEU A 159 12.35 -0.58 3.14
N ALA A 160 13.01 -1.16 4.15
CA ALA A 160 14.34 -0.73 4.59
C ALA A 160 15.42 -0.95 3.51
N CYS A 161 15.27 -1.93 2.61
CA CYS A 161 16.13 -2.04 1.42
C CYS A 161 16.03 -0.82 0.48
N GLY A 162 14.92 -0.06 0.56
CA GLY A 162 14.76 1.23 -0.11
C GLY A 162 14.76 1.16 -1.65
N SER A 163 15.37 2.16 -2.28
CA SER A 163 15.42 2.35 -3.73
C SER A 163 16.32 1.34 -4.47
N THR A 164 17.16 0.60 -3.74
CA THR A 164 18.01 -0.49 -4.29
C THR A 164 17.17 -1.65 -4.82
N ILE A 165 16.21 -2.10 -4.02
CA ILE A 165 15.28 -3.18 -4.38
C ILE A 165 14.04 -2.64 -5.10
N PHE A 166 13.74 -1.34 -4.93
CA PHE A 166 12.73 -0.60 -5.66
C PHE A 166 11.32 -1.21 -5.55
N LEU A 167 10.86 -1.40 -4.31
CA LEU A 167 9.55 -1.97 -3.96
C LEU A 167 8.80 -1.05 -2.97
N GLY A 168 7.46 -1.17 -2.91
CA GLY A 168 6.60 -0.34 -2.06
C GLY A 168 5.71 -1.14 -1.10
N LYS A 169 4.83 -0.46 -0.35
CA LYS A 169 4.01 -1.08 0.72
C LYS A 169 2.54 -1.38 0.40
N VAL A 170 1.96 -0.71 -0.61
CA VAL A 170 0.50 -0.65 -0.83
C VAL A 170 -0.19 -2.01 -0.79
N GLY A 171 0.25 -2.96 -1.63
CA GLY A 171 -0.36 -4.28 -1.72
C GLY A 171 -0.36 -5.07 -0.41
N PRO A 172 0.84 -5.36 0.17
CA PRO A 172 0.94 -6.04 1.44
C PRO A 172 0.16 -5.34 2.57
N PHE A 173 0.10 -4.01 2.58
CA PHE A 173 -0.64 -3.24 3.58
C PHE A 173 -2.16 -3.39 3.45
N VAL A 174 -2.70 -3.46 2.23
CA VAL A 174 -4.10 -3.84 1.98
C VAL A 174 -4.38 -5.27 2.47
N HIS A 175 -3.46 -6.20 2.25
CA HIS A 175 -3.59 -7.58 2.74
C HIS A 175 -3.58 -7.63 4.28
N LEU A 176 -2.69 -6.90 4.95
CA LEU A 176 -2.64 -6.77 6.41
C LEU A 176 -3.95 -6.19 6.98
N SER A 177 -4.52 -5.18 6.33
CA SER A 177 -5.84 -4.63 6.69
C SER A 177 -6.95 -5.69 6.58
N SER A 178 -6.97 -6.48 5.51
CA SER A 178 -7.94 -7.58 5.35
C SER A 178 -7.76 -8.68 6.41
N MET A 179 -6.52 -8.99 6.83
CA MET A 179 -6.26 -9.92 7.94
C MET A 179 -6.79 -9.38 9.27
N ILE A 180 -6.59 -8.10 9.59
CA ILE A 180 -7.08 -7.50 10.84
C ILE A 180 -8.60 -7.41 10.82
N ALA A 181 -9.22 -7.03 9.70
CA ALA A 181 -10.67 -7.04 9.54
C ALA A 181 -11.24 -8.47 9.71
N ALA A 182 -10.62 -9.47 9.10
CA ALA A 182 -10.98 -10.87 9.28
C ALA A 182 -10.75 -11.35 10.72
N TYR A 183 -9.68 -10.91 11.39
CA TYR A 183 -9.37 -11.26 12.78
C TYR A 183 -10.36 -10.64 13.77
N LEU A 184 -10.70 -9.35 13.62
CA LEU A 184 -11.74 -8.69 14.41
C LEU A 184 -13.12 -9.34 14.15
N GLY A 185 -13.41 -9.74 12.90
CA GLY A 185 -14.61 -10.51 12.55
C GLY A 185 -14.61 -11.95 13.09
N ARG A 186 -13.42 -12.54 13.29
CA ARG A 186 -13.21 -13.84 13.93
C ARG A 186 -13.21 -13.76 15.45
N ILE A 187 -12.85 -12.63 16.07
CA ILE A 187 -13.07 -12.39 17.52
C ILE A 187 -14.58 -12.41 17.82
N ARG A 188 -15.41 -12.00 16.86
CA ARG A 188 -16.88 -12.14 16.91
C ARG A 188 -17.40 -13.59 16.77
N THR A 189 -16.53 -14.60 16.51
CA THR A 189 -16.95 -16.00 16.20
C THR A 189 -16.04 -17.13 16.73
N SER A 190 -14.74 -17.18 16.39
CA SER A 190 -13.67 -18.10 16.90
C SER A 190 -13.83 -19.62 16.55
N VAL A 191 -12.84 -20.54 16.46
CA VAL A 191 -11.37 -20.67 16.72
C VAL A 191 -10.74 -21.67 15.69
N ALA A 192 -9.41 -21.63 15.43
CA ALA A 192 -8.46 -22.75 15.10
C ALA A 192 -7.53 -22.60 13.85
N GLY A 193 -6.41 -23.35 13.81
CA GLY A 193 -5.33 -23.42 12.76
C GLY A 193 -5.19 -24.82 12.10
N GLU A 194 -4.14 -25.25 11.34
CA GLU A 194 -2.72 -24.82 11.29
C GLU A 194 -1.98 -24.82 9.90
N TYR A 195 -0.94 -25.63 9.59
CA TYR A 195 0.31 -25.17 8.88
C TYR A 195 1.08 -26.19 7.95
N GLU A 196 1.85 -25.76 6.92
CA GLU A 196 3.21 -26.31 6.52
C GLU A 196 4.05 -25.49 5.44
N VAL A 197 5.14 -26.03 4.85
CA VAL A 197 6.49 -25.35 4.70
C VAL A 197 7.19 -25.31 3.30
N SER A 198 8.17 -24.36 3.14
CA SER A 198 9.41 -24.35 2.28
C SER A 198 9.45 -23.41 1.02
N LYS A 199 10.56 -22.91 0.40
CA LYS A 199 12.07 -22.89 0.58
C LYS A 199 12.71 -21.55 0.06
N PRO A 200 13.87 -21.05 0.59
CA PRO A 200 14.55 -19.84 0.08
C PRO A 200 15.93 -20.07 -0.59
N VAL A 201 16.08 -19.70 -1.88
CA VAL A 201 17.41 -19.48 -2.54
C VAL A 201 17.35 -18.35 -3.59
N TYR A 202 16.23 -18.24 -4.33
CA TYR A 202 16.10 -17.32 -5.48
C TYR A 202 16.15 -15.81 -5.13
N SER A 203 15.64 -15.41 -3.95
CA SER A 203 15.58 -13.98 -3.59
C SER A 203 16.95 -13.35 -3.30
N ALA A 204 17.89 -14.09 -2.72
CA ALA A 204 19.23 -13.57 -2.41
C ALA A 204 20.03 -13.27 -3.69
N LEU A 205 19.91 -14.11 -4.72
CA LEU A 205 20.59 -13.91 -6.01
C LEU A 205 20.03 -12.71 -6.77
N ALA A 206 18.71 -12.55 -6.78
CA ALA A 206 18.06 -11.39 -7.39
C ALA A 206 18.39 -10.08 -6.64
N ALA A 207 18.49 -10.11 -5.30
CA ALA A 207 18.90 -8.95 -4.50
C ALA A 207 20.34 -8.51 -4.81
N LEU A 208 21.27 -9.46 -4.94
CA LEU A 208 22.67 -9.20 -5.31
C LEU A 208 22.80 -8.50 -6.65
N LEU A 209 22.08 -8.97 -7.68
CA LEU A 209 22.09 -8.38 -9.02
C LEU A 209 21.52 -6.95 -9.02
N LEU A 210 20.39 -6.73 -8.32
CA LEU A 210 19.77 -5.41 -8.19
C LEU A 210 20.65 -4.43 -7.40
N SER A 211 21.24 -4.85 -6.26
CA SER A 211 22.05 -3.98 -5.42
C SER A 211 23.37 -3.57 -6.10
N SER A 212 24.02 -4.50 -6.81
CA SER A 212 25.26 -4.24 -7.56
C SER A 212 25.07 -3.19 -8.66
N ILE A 213 23.93 -3.22 -9.34
CA ILE A 213 23.61 -2.28 -10.43
C ILE A 213 23.11 -0.94 -9.90
N THR A 214 22.56 -0.90 -8.69
CA THR A 214 22.12 0.35 -8.02
C THR A 214 23.24 1.06 -7.25
N PHE A 215 24.48 0.54 -7.25
CA PHE A 215 25.60 1.10 -6.50
C PHE A 215 25.99 2.51 -7.01
N PRO A 216 25.90 3.58 -6.18
CA PRO A 216 26.00 4.96 -6.65
C PRO A 216 27.27 5.30 -7.44
N PRO A 217 28.49 4.91 -7.02
CA PRO A 217 29.72 5.18 -7.78
C PRO A 217 29.88 4.41 -9.10
N SER A 218 28.90 3.61 -9.52
CA SER A 218 28.98 2.77 -10.74
C SER A 218 27.94 3.16 -11.80
N LEU A 219 26.87 2.37 -11.97
CA LEU A 219 25.73 2.73 -12.82
C LEU A 219 24.70 3.59 -12.06
N GLY A 220 24.73 3.58 -10.72
CA GLY A 220 23.79 4.32 -9.89
C GLY A 220 23.86 5.85 -10.01
N GLN A 221 25.03 6.41 -10.37
CA GLN A 221 25.23 7.84 -10.63
C GLN A 221 24.36 8.40 -11.75
N PHE A 222 23.91 7.54 -12.68
CA PHE A 222 23.03 7.91 -13.79
C PHE A 222 21.55 7.63 -13.49
N MET A 223 21.22 7.20 -12.26
CA MET A 223 19.89 6.74 -11.86
C MET A 223 19.37 7.41 -10.57
N ALA A 224 20.01 8.48 -10.09
CA ALA A 224 19.72 9.12 -8.80
C ALA A 224 19.65 8.09 -7.64
N SER A 225 20.52 7.08 -7.65
CA SER A 225 20.32 5.85 -6.86
C SER A 225 20.44 6.02 -5.34
N ARG A 226 20.96 7.17 -4.89
CA ARG A 226 21.09 7.57 -3.49
C ARG A 226 19.77 7.99 -2.85
N LEU A 227 18.77 8.39 -3.65
CA LEU A 227 17.47 8.86 -3.17
C LEU A 227 16.62 7.69 -2.64
N SER A 228 15.91 7.89 -1.53
CA SER A 228 14.86 6.98 -1.09
C SER A 228 13.64 7.01 -2.03
N MET A 229 12.74 6.03 -1.93
CA MET A 229 11.51 6.00 -2.75
C MET A 229 10.64 7.27 -2.62
N LYS A 230 10.67 7.94 -1.46
CA LYS A 230 9.94 9.20 -1.23
C LYS A 230 10.64 10.37 -1.93
N GLU A 231 11.96 10.50 -1.72
CA GLU A 231 12.77 11.59 -2.28
C GLU A 231 12.86 11.49 -3.81
N LEU A 232 12.92 10.28 -4.35
CA LEU A 232 12.88 10.01 -5.78
C LEU A 232 11.55 10.49 -6.40
N LEU A 233 10.42 10.24 -5.74
CA LEU A 233 9.12 10.76 -6.20
C LEU A 233 9.03 12.28 -6.07
N SER A 234 9.47 12.86 -4.94
CA SER A 234 9.41 14.32 -4.76
C SER A 234 10.37 15.08 -5.67
N SER A 235 11.52 14.51 -6.04
CA SER A 235 12.39 15.08 -7.07
C SER A 235 11.67 15.09 -8.43
N LEU A 236 11.10 13.96 -8.88
CA LEU A 236 10.42 13.90 -10.17
C LEU A 236 9.22 14.88 -10.28
N LEU A 237 8.53 15.15 -9.17
CA LEU A 237 7.41 16.09 -9.09
C LEU A 237 7.82 17.56 -8.86
N ASP A 238 9.12 17.88 -8.82
CA ASP A 238 9.62 19.25 -8.71
C ASP A 238 9.14 20.13 -9.89
N ASN A 239 8.74 21.37 -9.59
CA ASN A 239 8.23 22.31 -10.57
C ASN A 239 9.33 23.03 -11.36
N GLN A 240 10.58 23.02 -10.88
CA GLN A 240 11.70 23.68 -11.56
C GLN A 240 12.10 22.95 -12.85
N THR A 241 12.46 23.69 -13.90
CA THR A 241 12.91 23.11 -15.18
C THR A 241 14.40 22.77 -15.14
N TRP A 242 14.74 21.48 -15.04
CA TRP A 242 16.11 21.02 -14.78
C TRP A 242 17.06 21.28 -15.95
N SER A 243 16.55 21.21 -17.19
CA SER A 243 17.31 21.53 -18.39
C SER A 243 17.89 22.95 -18.36
N VAL A 244 17.10 23.95 -17.94
CA VAL A 244 17.54 25.34 -17.79
C VAL A 244 18.50 25.51 -16.60
N LEU A 245 18.20 24.90 -15.46
CA LEU A 245 19.06 25.00 -14.27
C LEU A 245 20.44 24.39 -14.49
N SER A 246 20.53 23.28 -15.23
CA SER A 246 21.79 22.61 -15.55
C SER A 246 22.76 23.45 -16.39
N GLN A 247 22.29 24.51 -17.06
CA GLN A 247 23.09 25.40 -17.89
C GLN A 247 23.60 26.63 -17.12
N ASN A 248 22.90 27.03 -16.05
CA ASN A 248 23.10 28.33 -15.39
C ASN A 248 23.97 28.28 -14.13
N ALA A 249 24.31 27.10 -13.60
CA ALA A 249 24.98 26.96 -12.32
C ALA A 249 26.35 26.30 -12.45
N SER A 250 27.34 26.80 -11.71
CA SER A 250 28.62 26.11 -11.46
C SER A 250 28.40 24.96 -10.48
N LEU A 251 27.77 23.89 -10.96
CA LEU A 251 27.32 22.76 -10.16
C LEU A 251 28.49 21.88 -9.70
N THR A 252 28.52 21.60 -8.40
CA THR A 252 29.32 20.53 -7.80
C THR A 252 28.37 19.53 -7.15
N SER A 253 28.56 18.24 -7.42
CA SER A 253 27.74 17.19 -6.81
C SER A 253 28.03 17.15 -5.30
N PRO A 254 27.03 17.39 -4.42
CA PRO A 254 27.29 17.48 -3.00
C PRO A 254 27.64 16.10 -2.40
N PRO A 255 28.53 16.05 -1.38
CA PRO A 255 28.91 14.78 -0.75
C PRO A 255 27.73 14.09 -0.05
N ASN A 256 26.72 14.85 0.36
CA ASN A 256 25.47 14.37 0.95
C ASN A 256 24.29 14.79 0.06
N VAL A 257 23.20 14.00 0.05
CA VAL A 257 21.96 14.40 -0.63
C VAL A 257 21.41 15.67 0.04
N ASP A 258 21.22 16.74 -0.74
CA ASP A 258 20.59 17.97 -0.24
C ASP A 258 19.06 17.80 -0.23
N PRO A 259 18.38 17.87 0.94
CA PRO A 259 16.93 17.76 1.03
C PRO A 259 16.16 18.86 0.28
N GLN A 260 16.79 20.00 -0.02
CA GLN A 260 16.17 21.12 -0.73
C GLN A 260 16.32 21.01 -2.25
N ASN A 261 17.44 20.45 -2.73
CA ASN A 261 17.78 20.37 -4.16
C ASN A 261 17.98 18.92 -4.63
N LEU A 262 16.98 18.06 -4.38
CA LEU A 262 17.00 16.65 -4.76
C LEU A 262 17.23 16.40 -6.27
N TRP A 263 17.00 17.40 -7.12
CA TRP A 263 17.23 17.32 -8.56
C TRP A 263 18.71 17.18 -8.95
N LEU A 264 19.64 17.59 -8.07
CA LEU A 264 21.08 17.51 -8.33
C LEU A 264 21.57 16.07 -8.54
N GLU A 265 20.89 15.08 -7.95
CA GLU A 265 21.18 13.64 -8.11
C GLU A 265 20.78 13.10 -9.51
N TRP A 266 20.09 13.91 -10.34
CA TRP A 266 19.78 13.61 -11.74
C TRP A 266 20.73 14.27 -12.75
N TRP A 267 21.66 15.09 -12.28
CA TRP A 267 22.65 15.78 -13.10
C TRP A 267 24.01 15.08 -13.05
N HIS A 268 24.70 14.99 -14.20
CA HIS A 268 26.04 14.41 -14.29
C HIS A 268 26.90 15.21 -15.29
N PRO A 269 28.19 15.48 -15.02
CA PRO A 269 29.02 16.30 -15.92
C PRO A 269 29.13 15.79 -17.36
N SER A 270 29.11 14.46 -17.55
CA SER A 270 29.28 13.82 -18.86
C SER A 270 27.97 13.47 -19.58
N ILE A 271 26.81 13.57 -18.93
CA ILE A 271 25.51 13.14 -19.48
C ILE A 271 24.44 14.15 -19.12
N THR A 272 23.67 14.61 -20.11
CA THR A 272 22.57 15.55 -19.88
C THR A 272 21.47 14.94 -19.00
N VAL A 273 20.67 15.79 -18.35
CA VAL A 273 19.53 15.36 -17.51
C VAL A 273 18.57 14.43 -18.28
N PHE A 274 18.37 14.69 -19.59
CA PHE A 274 17.63 13.80 -20.49
C PHE A 274 18.24 12.40 -20.60
N GLY A 275 19.57 12.30 -20.71
CA GLY A 275 20.30 11.04 -20.74
C GLY A 275 20.21 10.27 -19.43
N CYS A 276 20.31 10.95 -18.28
CA CYS A 276 20.10 10.35 -16.97
C CYS A 276 18.66 9.81 -16.79
N LEU A 277 17.64 10.59 -17.17
CA LEU A 277 16.24 10.14 -17.16
C LEU A 277 16.00 8.95 -18.09
N ALA A 278 16.55 8.96 -19.30
CA ALA A 278 16.45 7.85 -20.24
C ALA A 278 17.15 6.58 -19.71
N PHE A 279 18.35 6.72 -19.14
CA PHE A 279 19.09 5.62 -18.52
C PHE A 279 18.33 5.03 -17.33
N PHE A 280 17.80 5.89 -16.44
CA PHE A 280 16.93 5.47 -15.34
C PHE A 280 15.73 4.66 -15.83
N LEU A 281 15.04 5.09 -16.89
CA LEU A 281 13.90 4.37 -17.45
C LEU A 281 14.31 3.00 -18.00
N VAL A 282 15.33 2.93 -18.87
CA VAL A 282 15.80 1.66 -19.44
C VAL A 282 16.21 0.67 -18.34
N MET A 283 16.95 1.15 -17.33
CA MET A 283 17.45 0.31 -16.25
C MET A 283 16.36 -0.10 -15.26
N LYS A 284 15.53 0.84 -14.79
CA LYS A 284 14.43 0.51 -13.85
C LYS A 284 13.38 -0.39 -14.48
N PHE A 285 13.19 -0.41 -15.81
CA PHE A 285 12.22 -1.30 -16.47
C PHE A 285 12.53 -2.78 -16.19
N TRP A 286 13.72 -3.24 -16.55
CA TRP A 286 14.09 -4.65 -16.36
C TRP A 286 14.34 -4.98 -14.88
N MET A 287 14.88 -4.03 -14.11
CA MET A 287 15.07 -4.19 -12.66
C MET A 287 13.74 -4.36 -11.92
N LEU A 288 12.69 -3.62 -12.31
CA LEU A 288 11.36 -3.74 -11.74
C LEU A 288 10.75 -5.10 -12.04
N ILE A 289 10.90 -5.61 -13.26
CA ILE A 289 10.48 -6.99 -13.60
C ILE A 289 11.17 -7.98 -12.67
N LEU A 290 12.51 -7.94 -12.55
CA LEU A 290 13.25 -8.83 -11.65
C LEU A 290 12.79 -8.70 -10.18
N ALA A 291 12.66 -7.48 -9.66
CA ALA A 291 12.18 -7.21 -8.30
C ALA A 291 10.77 -7.76 -8.06
N THR A 292 9.87 -7.72 -9.05
CA THR A 292 8.51 -8.28 -8.92
C THR A 292 8.50 -9.82 -8.84
N THR A 293 9.51 -10.51 -9.40
CA THR A 293 9.62 -11.97 -9.29
C THR A 293 10.10 -12.45 -7.91
N MET A 294 10.61 -11.57 -7.07
CA MET A 294 11.17 -11.97 -5.76
C MET A 294 10.06 -12.43 -4.80
N PRO A 295 10.19 -13.60 -4.14
CA PRO A 295 9.16 -14.16 -3.24
C PRO A 295 9.15 -13.48 -1.86
N MET A 296 9.14 -12.15 -1.83
CA MET A 296 9.10 -11.32 -0.62
C MET A 296 7.78 -10.55 -0.49
N PRO A 297 7.32 -10.22 0.72
CA PRO A 297 6.11 -9.41 0.92
C PRO A 297 6.34 -7.97 0.44
N ALA A 298 5.95 -7.69 -0.81
CA ALA A 298 6.20 -6.43 -1.50
C ALA A 298 4.99 -5.93 -2.28
N GLY A 299 4.84 -4.60 -2.36
CA GLY A 299 3.82 -3.90 -3.14
C GLY A 299 4.41 -3.25 -4.38
N TYR A 300 3.87 -3.59 -5.55
CA TYR A 300 4.43 -3.20 -6.85
C TYR A 300 3.88 -1.88 -7.41
N PHE A 301 2.89 -1.26 -6.74
CA PHE A 301 2.26 -0.02 -7.19
C PHE A 301 3.20 1.19 -7.18
N MET A 302 3.90 1.46 -6.07
CA MET A 302 4.76 2.66 -5.96
C MET A 302 5.92 2.68 -6.98
N PRO A 303 6.65 1.57 -7.22
CA PRO A 303 7.63 1.48 -8.30
C PRO A 303 7.09 1.83 -9.68
N VAL A 304 5.90 1.32 -10.03
CA VAL A 304 5.19 1.63 -11.28
C VAL A 304 4.79 3.12 -11.33
N PHE A 305 4.32 3.68 -10.23
CA PHE A 305 3.95 5.10 -10.12
C PHE A 305 5.16 6.01 -10.34
N VAL A 306 6.30 5.72 -9.69
CA VAL A 306 7.57 6.45 -9.87
C VAL A 306 8.13 6.29 -11.29
N TYR A 307 8.01 5.10 -11.89
CA TYR A 307 8.40 4.87 -13.28
C TYR A 307 7.56 5.72 -14.25
N GLY A 308 6.25 5.78 -14.03
CA GLY A 308 5.36 6.70 -14.76
C GLY A 308 5.73 8.17 -14.57
N ALA A 309 6.11 8.56 -13.34
CA ALA A 309 6.56 9.91 -13.04
C ALA A 309 7.83 10.28 -13.82
N ALA A 310 8.78 9.36 -13.96
CA ALA A 310 9.99 9.56 -14.76
C ALA A 310 9.70 9.69 -16.27
N ILE A 311 8.75 8.91 -16.82
CA ILE A 311 8.29 9.10 -18.21
C ILE A 311 7.67 10.49 -18.39
N GLY A 312 6.75 10.86 -17.50
CA GLY A 312 6.08 12.17 -17.54
C GLY A 312 7.09 13.32 -17.40
N ARG A 313 8.10 13.15 -16.54
CA ARG A 313 9.16 14.14 -16.34
C ARG A 313 10.02 14.32 -17.58
N LEU A 314 10.42 13.23 -18.22
CA LEU A 314 11.18 13.26 -19.48
C LEU A 314 10.39 13.99 -20.59
N VAL A 315 9.09 13.72 -20.70
CA VAL A 315 8.20 14.45 -21.64
C VAL A 315 8.10 15.93 -21.27
N GLY A 316 7.91 16.26 -19.99
CA GLY A 316 7.81 17.64 -19.50
C GLY A 316 9.06 18.48 -19.78
N GLU A 317 10.25 17.95 -19.49
CA GLU A 317 11.53 18.61 -19.83
C GLU A 317 11.71 18.73 -21.35
N THR A 318 11.24 17.76 -22.14
CA THR A 318 11.33 17.82 -23.61
C THR A 318 10.42 18.93 -24.16
N VAL A 319 9.21 19.07 -23.63
CA VAL A 319 8.27 20.14 -24.01
C VAL A 319 8.82 21.51 -23.57
N ALA A 320 9.40 21.61 -22.37
CA ALA A 320 10.06 22.84 -21.91
C ALA A 320 11.28 23.24 -22.76
N PHE A 321 12.05 22.27 -23.26
CA PHE A 321 13.16 22.51 -24.18
C PHE A 321 12.69 22.94 -25.59
N LEU A 322 11.58 22.38 -26.08
CA LEU A 322 11.00 22.75 -27.38
C LEU A 322 10.32 24.13 -27.38
N PHE A 323 9.81 24.58 -26.22
CA PHE A 323 9.12 25.87 -26.06
C PHE A 323 9.67 26.66 -24.86
N PRO A 324 10.88 27.27 -24.97
CA PRO A 324 11.55 27.91 -23.83
C PRO A 324 10.81 29.10 -23.23
N GLU A 325 10.08 29.87 -24.05
CA GLU A 325 9.24 31.00 -23.58
C GLU A 325 7.86 30.57 -23.05
N GLY A 326 7.58 29.26 -23.02
CA GLY A 326 6.29 28.73 -22.63
C GLY A 326 5.26 28.71 -23.76
N ILE A 327 3.99 28.53 -23.38
CA ILE A 327 2.85 28.48 -24.31
C ILE A 327 2.04 29.77 -24.17
N GLN A 328 1.87 30.48 -25.27
CA GLN A 328 1.01 31.67 -25.33
C GLN A 328 -0.46 31.25 -25.34
N SER A 329 -1.23 31.71 -24.35
CA SER A 329 -2.68 31.55 -24.28
C SER A 329 -3.30 32.90 -23.92
N GLU A 330 -4.24 33.38 -24.74
CA GLU A 330 -4.98 34.63 -24.51
C GLU A 330 -4.08 35.87 -24.23
N GLY A 331 -2.89 35.90 -24.82
CA GLY A 331 -1.92 37.00 -24.65
C GLY A 331 -1.01 36.88 -23.41
N VAL A 332 -1.14 35.82 -22.61
CA VAL A 332 -0.25 35.52 -21.48
C VAL A 332 0.67 34.35 -21.85
N THR A 333 1.98 34.53 -21.64
CA THR A 333 2.99 33.46 -21.74
C THR A 333 2.99 32.63 -20.46
N ASN A 334 2.41 31.43 -20.51
CA ASN A 334 2.47 30.49 -19.40
C ASN A 334 3.71 29.60 -19.52
N SER A 335 4.62 29.68 -18.56
CA SER A 335 5.79 28.81 -18.51
C SER A 335 5.40 27.34 -18.32
N ILE A 336 6.16 26.44 -18.94
CA ILE A 336 5.91 25.01 -18.87
C ILE A 336 6.52 24.46 -17.57
N THR A 337 5.71 23.76 -16.77
CA THR A 337 6.10 23.16 -15.48
C THR A 337 6.26 21.63 -15.62
N PRO A 338 7.49 21.08 -15.67
CA PRO A 338 7.71 19.66 -15.89
C PRO A 338 7.11 18.75 -14.80
N GLY A 339 6.99 19.24 -13.56
CA GLY A 339 6.35 18.52 -12.45
C GLY A 339 4.88 18.14 -12.72
N GLY A 340 4.13 18.98 -13.45
CA GLY A 340 2.75 18.67 -13.87
C GLY A 340 2.68 17.52 -14.88
N TYR A 341 3.64 17.46 -15.81
CA TYR A 341 3.77 16.35 -16.77
C TYR A 341 4.24 15.07 -16.07
N ALA A 342 5.15 15.16 -15.10
CA ALA A 342 5.55 14.05 -14.25
C ALA A 342 4.34 13.46 -13.50
N LEU A 343 3.49 14.31 -12.90
CA LEU A 343 2.27 13.86 -12.24
C LEU A 343 1.31 13.16 -13.21
N ALA A 344 1.12 13.70 -14.41
CA ALA A 344 0.29 13.10 -15.45
C ALA A 344 0.81 11.71 -15.87
N GLY A 345 2.12 11.57 -16.09
CA GLY A 345 2.75 10.29 -16.41
C GLY A 345 2.64 9.27 -15.29
N ALA A 346 2.81 9.69 -14.03
CA ALA A 346 2.66 8.85 -12.85
C ALA A 346 1.25 8.25 -12.76
N ALA A 347 0.23 9.10 -12.87
CA ALA A 347 -1.18 8.71 -12.83
C ALA A 347 -1.58 7.82 -14.02
N ALA A 348 -1.18 8.18 -15.23
CA ALA A 348 -1.58 7.50 -16.46
C ALA A 348 -0.91 6.12 -16.62
N PHE A 349 0.40 6.02 -16.35
CA PHE A 349 1.11 4.74 -16.45
C PHE A 349 0.68 3.77 -15.33
N SER A 350 0.56 4.25 -14.09
CA SER A 350 0.07 3.39 -13.00
C SER A 350 -1.37 2.95 -13.22
N GLY A 351 -2.24 3.84 -13.71
CA GLY A 351 -3.61 3.50 -14.09
C GLY A 351 -3.63 2.41 -15.16
N ALA A 352 -2.88 2.60 -16.25
CA ALA A 352 -2.77 1.63 -17.35
C ALA A 352 -2.28 0.25 -16.89
N VAL A 353 -1.36 0.19 -15.93
CA VAL A 353 -0.86 -1.08 -15.38
C VAL A 353 -1.88 -1.75 -14.44
N THR A 354 -2.68 -0.98 -13.69
CA THR A 354 -3.70 -1.51 -12.75
C THR A 354 -5.10 -1.65 -13.34
N HIS A 355 -5.36 -1.08 -14.52
CA HIS A 355 -6.69 -0.85 -15.11
C HIS A 355 -7.64 -0.05 -14.21
N THR A 356 -7.15 0.96 -13.47
CA THR A 356 -7.99 1.80 -12.60
C THR A 356 -7.87 3.29 -12.94
N LEU A 357 -8.94 4.05 -12.66
CA LEU A 357 -8.94 5.52 -12.77
C LEU A 357 -8.60 6.22 -11.43
N SER A 358 -8.67 5.48 -10.32
CA SER A 358 -8.34 5.97 -8.98
C SER A 358 -6.88 6.39 -8.81
N THR A 359 -5.99 6.01 -9.73
CA THR A 359 -4.59 6.49 -9.75
C THR A 359 -4.48 7.98 -10.02
N ALA A 360 -5.42 8.57 -10.78
CA ALA A 360 -5.51 10.01 -10.99
C ALA A 360 -5.90 10.72 -9.68
N LEU A 361 -6.95 10.23 -9.00
CA LEU A 361 -7.38 10.77 -7.72
C LEU A 361 -6.24 10.75 -6.68
N LEU A 362 -5.59 9.59 -6.54
CA LEU A 362 -4.43 9.41 -5.66
C LEU A 362 -3.29 10.38 -5.98
N ALA A 363 -3.04 10.64 -7.27
CA ALA A 363 -2.02 11.60 -7.70
C ALA A 363 -2.34 13.03 -7.24
N PHE A 364 -3.61 13.48 -7.31
CA PHE A 364 -4.02 14.80 -6.80
C PHE A 364 -4.02 14.86 -5.28
N GLU A 365 -4.43 13.78 -4.59
CA GLU A 365 -4.40 13.70 -3.12
C GLU A 365 -2.96 13.81 -2.58
N ILE A 366 -1.98 13.20 -3.27
CA ILE A 366 -0.57 13.25 -2.89
C ILE A 366 0.05 14.65 -3.14
N THR A 367 -0.33 15.34 -4.22
CA THR A 367 0.24 16.66 -4.55
C THR A 367 -0.51 17.84 -3.94
N GLY A 368 -1.78 17.67 -3.55
CA GLY A 368 -2.67 18.75 -3.12
C GLY A 368 -3.03 19.75 -4.22
N GLN A 369 -2.63 19.50 -5.48
CA GLN A 369 -2.78 20.43 -6.59
C GLN A 369 -3.80 19.92 -7.62
N ILE A 370 -5.05 20.33 -7.44
CA ILE A 370 -6.17 19.97 -8.34
C ILE A 370 -6.21 20.78 -9.64
N ALA A 371 -5.29 21.74 -9.85
CA ALA A 371 -5.28 22.62 -11.03
C ALA A 371 -5.17 21.87 -12.38
N HIS A 372 -4.53 20.69 -12.38
CA HIS A 372 -4.33 19.88 -13.58
C HIS A 372 -5.28 18.66 -13.66
N ILE A 373 -6.43 18.71 -12.98
CA ILE A 373 -7.34 17.56 -12.83
C ILE A 373 -7.84 17.00 -14.17
N LEU A 374 -8.34 17.86 -15.07
CA LEU A 374 -8.95 17.42 -16.33
C LEU A 374 -7.93 16.80 -17.31
N PRO A 375 -6.77 17.41 -17.63
CA PRO A 375 -5.78 16.80 -18.51
C PRO A 375 -5.23 15.47 -17.99
N VAL A 376 -4.98 15.38 -16.68
CA VAL A 376 -4.45 14.16 -16.06
C VAL A 376 -5.48 13.02 -16.11
N ILE A 377 -6.74 13.26 -15.76
CA ILE A 377 -7.80 12.24 -15.87
C ILE A 377 -7.97 11.77 -17.32
N LEU A 378 -7.93 12.68 -18.29
CA LEU A 378 -8.00 12.34 -19.71
C LEU A 378 -6.82 11.45 -20.15
N ALA A 379 -5.60 11.77 -19.72
CA ALA A 379 -4.43 10.93 -19.97
C ALA A 379 -4.58 9.52 -19.37
N VAL A 380 -5.12 9.40 -18.14
CA VAL A 380 -5.37 8.09 -17.50
C VAL A 380 -6.46 7.31 -18.23
N LEU A 381 -7.54 7.97 -18.70
CA LEU A 381 -8.59 7.33 -19.50
C LEU A 381 -8.05 6.76 -20.82
N ILE A 382 -7.24 7.53 -21.55
CA ILE A 382 -6.64 7.11 -22.81
C ILE A 382 -5.67 5.94 -22.58
N ALA A 383 -4.78 6.05 -21.57
CA ALA A 383 -3.82 5.01 -21.24
C ALA A 383 -4.52 3.71 -20.80
N ASN A 384 -5.60 3.80 -20.01
CA ASN A 384 -6.45 2.66 -19.64
C ASN A 384 -7.14 2.03 -20.85
N ALA A 385 -7.72 2.83 -21.75
CA ALA A 385 -8.40 2.31 -22.95
C ALA A 385 -7.43 1.52 -23.86
N ILE A 386 -6.20 2.02 -24.03
CA ILE A 386 -5.15 1.33 -24.79
C ILE A 386 -4.70 0.06 -24.05
N ALA A 387 -4.39 0.13 -22.75
CA ALA A 387 -3.92 -1.01 -21.97
C ALA A 387 -4.97 -2.14 -21.90
N GLN A 388 -6.22 -1.83 -21.59
CA GLN A 388 -7.34 -2.79 -21.57
C GLN A 388 -7.62 -3.39 -22.96
N LYS A 389 -7.27 -2.67 -24.04
CA LYS A 389 -7.33 -3.20 -25.43
C LYS A 389 -6.11 -4.05 -25.81
N CYS A 390 -5.00 -3.99 -25.08
CA CYS A 390 -3.76 -4.71 -25.42
C CYS A 390 -3.40 -5.87 -24.46
N GLN A 391 -3.58 -5.74 -23.14
CA GLN A 391 -3.12 -6.69 -22.12
C GLN A 391 -4.16 -6.90 -21.00
N PRO A 392 -4.03 -7.94 -20.15
CA PRO A 392 -4.70 -8.00 -18.84
C PRO A 392 -4.04 -7.01 -17.85
N SER A 393 -4.71 -6.68 -16.74
CA SER A 393 -4.08 -5.86 -15.70
C SER A 393 -2.91 -6.61 -15.05
N PHE A 394 -1.99 -5.90 -14.42
CA PHE A 394 -0.87 -6.51 -13.68
C PHE A 394 -1.34 -7.52 -12.62
N TYR A 395 -2.41 -7.21 -11.89
CA TYR A 395 -2.97 -8.11 -10.89
C TYR A 395 -3.64 -9.33 -11.53
N ASP A 396 -4.35 -9.17 -12.65
CA ASP A 396 -4.95 -10.30 -13.39
C ASP A 396 -3.89 -11.20 -14.03
N GLY A 397 -2.80 -10.63 -14.55
CA GLY A 397 -1.63 -11.38 -14.99
C GLY A 397 -1.02 -12.19 -13.85
N THR A 398 -0.92 -11.61 -12.66
CA THR A 398 -0.44 -12.32 -11.46
C THR A 398 -1.40 -13.45 -11.05
N ILE A 399 -2.72 -13.26 -11.14
CA ILE A 399 -3.74 -14.31 -10.92
C ILE A 399 -3.53 -15.48 -11.88
N ILE A 400 -3.34 -15.21 -13.18
CA ILE A 400 -3.08 -16.23 -14.21
C ILE A 400 -1.78 -16.99 -13.92
N VAL A 401 -0.68 -16.28 -13.64
CA VAL A 401 0.63 -16.90 -13.37
C VAL A 401 0.59 -17.76 -12.11
N LYS A 402 -0.09 -17.31 -11.05
CA LYS A 402 -0.30 -18.09 -9.82
C LYS A 402 -1.36 -19.20 -9.96
N LYS A 403 -2.07 -19.28 -11.09
CA LYS A 403 -3.19 -20.20 -11.33
C LYS A 403 -4.25 -20.18 -10.22
N LEU A 404 -4.55 -19.01 -9.69
CA LEU A 404 -5.55 -18.87 -8.63
C LEU A 404 -6.97 -19.17 -9.16
N PRO A 405 -7.85 -19.76 -8.34
CA PRO A 405 -9.22 -20.11 -8.72
C PRO A 405 -10.11 -18.86 -8.86
N TYR A 406 -9.96 -18.14 -9.97
CA TYR A 406 -10.66 -16.89 -10.26
C TYR A 406 -11.71 -17.09 -11.36
N LEU A 407 -12.99 -16.98 -11.01
CA LEU A 407 -14.12 -17.24 -11.92
C LEU A 407 -14.33 -16.18 -13.03
N PRO A 408 -14.22 -14.86 -12.77
CA PRO A 408 -14.54 -13.85 -13.78
C PRO A 408 -13.59 -13.89 -14.99
N ARG A 409 -14.14 -13.64 -16.18
CA ARG A 409 -13.40 -13.77 -17.46
C ARG A 409 -12.24 -12.78 -17.55
N ILE A 410 -11.01 -13.27 -17.42
CA ILE A 410 -9.80 -12.52 -17.78
C ILE A 410 -9.57 -12.64 -19.29
N ARG A 411 -9.16 -11.54 -19.92
CA ARG A 411 -9.02 -11.36 -21.38
C ARG A 411 -8.30 -12.48 -22.14
N ASN A 412 -7.26 -13.05 -21.53
CA ASN A 412 -6.45 -14.14 -22.10
C ASN A 412 -6.69 -15.49 -21.39
N GLY A 413 -7.59 -15.57 -20.41
CA GLY A 413 -7.89 -16.77 -19.61
C GLY A 413 -8.83 -17.76 -20.30
N HIS A 414 -8.62 -18.05 -21.59
CA HIS A 414 -9.59 -18.77 -22.44
C HIS A 414 -9.80 -20.27 -22.11
N TYR A 415 -9.04 -20.85 -21.18
CA TYR A 415 -8.98 -22.31 -21.00
C TYR A 415 -9.91 -22.91 -19.93
N ILE A 416 -10.18 -22.22 -18.81
CA ILE A 416 -10.83 -22.88 -17.65
C ILE A 416 -12.36 -22.99 -17.84
N LEU A 417 -13.01 -21.94 -18.32
CA LEU A 417 -14.48 -21.92 -18.46
C LEU A 417 -15.01 -22.91 -19.51
N HIS A 418 -14.28 -23.11 -20.61
CA HIS A 418 -14.63 -24.11 -21.62
C HIS A 418 -14.43 -25.56 -21.13
N GLN A 419 -13.44 -25.82 -20.27
CA GLN A 419 -13.29 -27.16 -19.67
C GLN A 419 -14.39 -27.44 -18.64
N LEU A 420 -14.83 -26.46 -17.85
CA LEU A 420 -15.94 -26.66 -16.91
C LEU A 420 -17.27 -26.96 -17.63
N GLN A 421 -17.54 -26.33 -18.77
CA GLN A 421 -18.70 -26.69 -19.60
C GLN A 421 -18.60 -28.10 -20.22
N SER A 422 -17.40 -28.67 -20.37
CA SER A 422 -17.22 -30.06 -20.83
C SER A 422 -17.37 -31.12 -19.73
N LEU A 423 -17.50 -30.71 -18.46
CA LEU A 423 -17.43 -31.59 -17.29
C LEU A 423 -18.79 -31.92 -16.63
N ASN A 424 -19.92 -31.42 -17.15
CA ASN A 424 -21.29 -31.75 -16.71
C ASN A 424 -21.47 -31.78 -15.17
N LEU A 425 -21.02 -30.74 -14.48
CA LEU A 425 -21.35 -30.48 -13.08
C LEU A 425 -22.41 -29.37 -13.00
N VAL A 426 -23.66 -29.77 -13.25
CA VAL A 426 -24.92 -29.10 -12.89
C VAL A 426 -25.75 -30.09 -12.10
#